data_AF-A0A2A4GL60-F1
#
_entry.id   AF-A0A2A4GL60-F1
#
_cell.length_a   1.000
_cell.length_b   1.000
_cell.length_c   1.000
_cell.angle_alpha   90.00
_cell.angle_beta   90.00
_cell.angle_gamma   90.00
#
_symmetry.space_group_name_H-M   'P 1'
#
loop_
_entity.id
_entity.type
_entity.pdbx_description
1 polymer ?
#
loop_
_entity_poly.entity_id
_entity_poly.type
_entity_poly.pdbx_seq_one_letter_code
_entity_poly.pdbx_strand_id
1 'polypeptide(L)'
;MSVDVNGFIKSQLKQAVPHKRLAIAPFTDEKLEKKLDNAIASYKLDLDPNLVVALFDMTVFNNGKDGFLVTGESLYVKGPFEAALCIKFESIHSAEYVQKTVTKKDKTKEIEYLLITYGDDEELMIDWSDLKGHYQGFADFLTQLISEFEDFEEQEQVVLLSDMSETVKAAYCKVAINLAFANDNEIDAKETAEILSLITRVELNPEKRLDVRSYMLDHQNTISADELLSTIKAELSDTQYEALCLTLMKDLIGIFAFGGQGTVDEAKNSLHLQELKTKLGISDEKLDVMVEAVKNDQLILDDHIDDSVLEQKTKQLAQSVAAVGAPIAAVYMSGSVVGLSAAGLTSGLSALGVGGVLGFSSMVTGIGAAVLIGVGAYHGMKKLTGADKLDKHKHRAFLLTKAVQHTQKTISVLMEDINFVTEKMNELINNSLNQNEVIHKLAAKQQQLTMLIKSGKHLENKSNEYQASELRSKCPIELDKASFLELTSEPSKKKLQEPVLSHYECEEGAEEGVLTLKQGVSVKTLEQLAQIFEAIGYFDMSNMLGAKSKALGKAALGKLLS
;
A
#
# COMPACT_ATOMS: atom_id res chain seq x y z
N MET A 1 -15.98 -26.38 -11.37
CA MET A 1 -14.99 -25.53 -10.67
C MET A 1 -14.17 -26.49 -9.83
N SER A 2 -12.89 -26.69 -10.15
CA SER A 2 -11.98 -27.31 -9.19
C SER A 2 -11.77 -26.26 -8.10
N VAL A 3 -12.34 -26.49 -6.92
CA VAL A 3 -12.09 -25.62 -5.77
C VAL A 3 -10.68 -25.96 -5.30
N ASP A 4 -9.79 -24.97 -5.21
CA ASP A 4 -8.47 -25.19 -4.61
C ASP A 4 -8.59 -25.52 -3.12
N VAL A 5 -7.56 -26.18 -2.55
CA VAL A 5 -7.56 -26.66 -1.16
C VAL A 5 -7.90 -25.52 -0.19
N ASN A 6 -7.31 -24.34 -0.37
CA ASN A 6 -7.54 -23.20 0.50
C ASN A 6 -9.00 -22.73 0.44
N GLY A 7 -9.59 -22.62 -0.75
CA GLY A 7 -10.99 -22.28 -0.96
C GLY A 7 -11.94 -23.30 -0.32
N PHE A 8 -11.59 -24.58 -0.39
CA PHE A 8 -12.32 -25.64 0.30
C PHE A 8 -12.23 -25.47 1.82
N ILE A 9 -11.03 -25.30 2.38
CA ILE A 9 -10.82 -25.09 3.82
C ILE A 9 -11.63 -23.89 4.32
N LYS A 10 -11.55 -22.74 3.65
CA LYS A 10 -12.29 -21.53 4.07
C LYS A 10 -13.79 -21.73 4.11
N SER A 11 -14.34 -22.38 3.09
CA SER A 11 -15.78 -22.55 2.94
C SER A 11 -16.34 -23.62 3.89
N GLN A 12 -15.65 -24.76 4.02
CA GLN A 12 -16.12 -25.90 4.80
C GLN A 12 -15.78 -25.79 6.27
N LEU A 13 -14.58 -25.33 6.65
CA LEU A 13 -14.19 -25.25 8.06
C LEU A 13 -15.09 -24.28 8.83
N LYS A 14 -15.50 -23.18 8.22
CA LYS A 14 -16.43 -22.21 8.83
C LYS A 14 -17.82 -22.80 9.08
N GLN A 15 -18.27 -23.71 8.23
CA GLN A 15 -19.55 -24.42 8.36
C GLN A 15 -19.46 -25.55 9.38
N ALA A 16 -18.33 -26.27 9.38
CA ALA A 16 -18.01 -27.35 10.30
C ALA A 16 -17.85 -26.87 11.76
N VAL A 17 -17.20 -25.73 11.94
CA VAL A 17 -16.92 -25.12 13.26
C VAL A 17 -17.46 -23.68 13.29
N PRO A 18 -18.79 -23.49 13.35
CA PRO A 18 -19.43 -22.17 13.34
C PRO A 18 -19.28 -21.49 14.71
N HIS A 19 -18.05 -21.14 15.06
CA HIS A 19 -17.68 -20.61 16.36
C HIS A 19 -17.06 -19.22 16.25
N LYS A 20 -17.45 -18.30 17.15
CA LYS A 20 -16.99 -16.89 17.14
C LYS A 20 -15.49 -16.69 17.36
N ARG A 21 -14.77 -17.73 17.80
CA ARG A 21 -13.31 -17.71 17.99
C ARG A 21 -12.53 -18.31 16.82
N LEU A 22 -13.24 -18.85 15.82
CA LEU A 22 -12.66 -19.23 14.54
C LEU A 22 -12.57 -17.98 13.66
N ALA A 23 -11.36 -17.60 13.28
CA ALA A 23 -11.09 -16.64 12.23
C ALA A 23 -10.66 -17.40 10.97
N ILE A 24 -11.23 -17.02 9.83
CA ILE A 24 -10.86 -17.53 8.51
C ILE A 24 -10.17 -16.40 7.77
N ALA A 25 -9.07 -16.71 7.10
CA ALA A 25 -8.36 -15.76 6.27
C ALA A 25 -9.28 -15.26 5.13
N PRO A 26 -9.18 -13.99 4.76
CA PRO A 26 -8.13 -13.05 5.14
C PRO A 26 -8.27 -12.50 6.57
N PHE A 27 -7.15 -12.28 7.26
CA PHE A 27 -7.15 -11.63 8.58
C PHE A 27 -7.24 -10.12 8.39
N THR A 28 -8.44 -9.57 8.57
CA THR A 28 -8.78 -8.24 8.04
C THR A 28 -8.52 -7.07 8.99
N ASP A 29 -8.16 -7.31 10.25
CA ASP A 29 -7.95 -6.26 11.24
C ASP A 29 -6.69 -6.50 12.10
N GLU A 30 -6.13 -5.41 12.66
CA GLU A 30 -4.90 -5.41 13.47
C GLU A 30 -4.97 -6.38 14.66
N LYS A 31 -6.18 -6.58 15.23
CA LYS A 31 -6.35 -7.49 16.36
C LYS A 31 -6.24 -8.94 15.91
N LEU A 32 -6.79 -9.30 14.75
CA LEU A 32 -6.65 -10.63 14.15
C LEU A 32 -5.22 -10.90 13.68
N GLU A 33 -4.57 -9.93 13.02
CA GLU A 33 -3.15 -10.02 12.64
C GLU A 33 -2.26 -10.26 13.86
N LYS A 34 -2.45 -9.48 14.93
CA LYS A 34 -1.69 -9.65 16.17
C LYS A 34 -1.93 -11.00 16.85
N LYS A 35 -3.13 -11.58 16.72
CA LYS A 35 -3.39 -12.94 17.22
C LYS A 35 -2.65 -13.98 16.40
N LEU A 36 -2.62 -13.80 15.09
CA LEU A 36 -1.88 -14.66 14.19
C LEU A 36 -0.38 -14.64 14.51
N ASP A 37 0.21 -13.44 14.67
CA ASP A 37 1.61 -13.28 15.08
C ASP A 37 1.90 -13.97 16.43
N ASN A 38 1.00 -13.79 17.40
CA ASN A 38 1.12 -14.44 18.69
C ASN A 38 1.01 -15.97 18.58
N ALA A 39 0.16 -16.49 17.69
CA ALA A 39 0.01 -17.91 17.43
C ALA A 39 1.30 -18.48 16.85
N ILE A 40 1.80 -17.91 15.73
CA ILE A 40 3.04 -18.31 15.06
C ILE A 40 4.22 -18.30 16.05
N ALA A 41 4.37 -17.23 16.83
CA ALA A 41 5.42 -17.12 17.84
C ALA A 41 5.26 -18.14 19.00
N SER A 42 4.03 -18.35 19.47
CA SER A 42 3.74 -19.29 20.58
C SER A 42 3.92 -20.75 20.17
N TYR A 43 3.59 -21.07 18.92
CA TYR A 43 3.68 -22.40 18.33
C TYR A 43 5.12 -22.67 17.87
N LYS A 44 5.97 -21.64 17.82
CA LYS A 44 7.37 -21.66 17.35
C LYS A 44 7.47 -22.11 15.90
N LEU A 45 6.56 -21.61 15.07
CA LEU A 45 6.54 -21.90 13.64
C LEU A 45 7.44 -20.89 12.91
N ASP A 46 8.23 -21.39 11.95
CA ASP A 46 8.90 -20.58 10.95
C ASP A 46 8.02 -20.55 9.70
N LEU A 47 6.89 -19.84 9.81
CA LEU A 47 5.81 -19.83 8.82
C LEU A 47 5.47 -18.38 8.48
N ASP A 48 5.32 -18.08 7.19
CA ASP A 48 4.78 -16.79 6.74
C ASP A 48 3.29 -16.68 7.15
N PRO A 49 2.88 -15.63 7.89
CA PRO A 49 1.48 -15.38 8.23
C PRO A 49 0.53 -15.42 7.02
N ASN A 50 1.01 -15.07 5.83
CA ASN A 50 0.24 -15.03 4.60
C ASN A 50 -0.10 -16.43 4.04
N LEU A 51 0.45 -17.51 4.59
CA LEU A 51 0.07 -18.90 4.26
C LEU A 51 -1.08 -19.43 5.12
N VAL A 52 -1.44 -18.70 6.18
CA VAL A 52 -2.43 -19.17 7.14
C VAL A 52 -3.84 -18.95 6.61
N VAL A 53 -4.63 -20.02 6.59
CA VAL A 53 -6.01 -20.05 6.09
C VAL A 53 -7.02 -19.90 7.21
N ALA A 54 -6.73 -20.40 8.41
CA ALA A 54 -7.61 -20.27 9.57
C ALA A 54 -6.86 -20.27 10.90
N LEU A 55 -7.44 -19.61 11.90
CA LEU A 55 -6.97 -19.58 13.28
C LEU A 55 -8.15 -19.74 14.24
N PHE A 56 -8.11 -20.74 15.10
CA PHE A 56 -9.03 -20.90 16.22
C PHE A 56 -8.32 -20.57 17.53
N ASP A 57 -8.81 -19.53 18.20
CA ASP A 57 -8.22 -19.06 19.46
C ASP A 57 -8.95 -19.63 20.67
N MET A 58 -8.24 -20.40 21.49
CA MET A 58 -8.79 -21.00 22.71
C MET A 58 -8.28 -20.32 23.99
N THR A 59 -7.47 -19.28 23.86
CA THR A 59 -6.89 -18.61 25.02
C THR A 59 -7.96 -17.83 25.80
N VAL A 60 -7.84 -17.85 27.13
CA VAL A 60 -8.77 -17.15 28.03
C VAL A 60 -8.84 -15.65 27.72
N PHE A 61 -7.72 -15.05 27.32
CA PHE A 61 -7.62 -13.64 26.96
C PHE A 61 -7.78 -13.36 25.47
N ASN A 62 -8.11 -14.36 24.66
CA ASN A 62 -8.34 -14.23 23.22
C ASN A 62 -7.15 -13.55 22.51
N ASN A 63 -5.94 -14.06 22.76
CA ASN A 63 -4.66 -13.57 22.25
C ASN A 63 -3.98 -14.49 21.22
N GLY A 64 -4.59 -15.62 20.84
CA GLY A 64 -4.14 -16.53 19.79
C GLY A 64 -3.10 -17.58 20.18
N LYS A 65 -2.62 -17.61 21.43
CA LYS A 65 -1.46 -18.44 21.82
C LYS A 65 -1.72 -19.94 21.96
N ASP A 66 -2.98 -20.36 22.05
CA ASP A 66 -3.44 -21.76 22.20
C ASP A 66 -4.68 -21.96 21.30
N GLY A 67 -4.87 -23.18 20.81
CA GLY A 67 -5.93 -23.56 19.88
C GLY A 67 -5.38 -24.30 18.65
N PHE A 68 -5.93 -24.01 17.47
CA PHE A 68 -5.41 -24.57 16.22
C PHE A 68 -5.22 -23.51 15.14
N LEU A 69 -4.29 -23.77 14.23
CA LEU A 69 -3.97 -22.97 13.06
C LEU A 69 -3.95 -23.90 11.84
N VAL A 70 -4.50 -23.43 10.72
CA VAL A 70 -4.65 -24.23 9.49
C VAL A 70 -4.01 -23.51 8.32
N THR A 71 -3.23 -24.24 7.54
CA THR A 71 -2.61 -23.79 6.29
C THR A 71 -3.11 -24.63 5.11
N GLY A 72 -2.54 -24.49 3.91
CA GLY A 72 -2.92 -25.33 2.77
C GLY A 72 -2.51 -26.79 2.95
N GLU A 73 -1.41 -27.04 3.65
CA GLU A 73 -0.85 -28.39 3.82
C GLU A 73 -1.04 -29.00 5.20
N SER A 74 -1.23 -28.18 6.23
CA SER A 74 -1.07 -28.63 7.62
C SER A 74 -2.10 -28.07 8.59
N LEU A 75 -2.40 -28.90 9.59
CA LEU A 75 -3.10 -28.53 10.82
C LEU A 75 -2.08 -28.45 11.97
N TYR A 76 -1.97 -27.27 12.57
CA TYR A 76 -1.16 -27.03 13.75
C TYR A 76 -2.04 -26.95 14.99
N VAL A 77 -1.75 -27.76 16.01
CA VAL A 77 -2.55 -27.87 17.22
C VAL A 77 -1.68 -27.59 18.43
N LYS A 78 -2.14 -26.70 19.32
CA LYS A 78 -1.46 -26.42 20.59
C LYS A 78 -2.46 -26.24 21.72
N GLY A 79 -2.51 -27.22 22.62
CA GLY A 79 -3.27 -27.13 23.86
C GLY A 79 -2.61 -26.20 24.90
N PRO A 80 -3.35 -25.81 25.95
CA PRO A 80 -2.81 -25.01 27.04
C PRO A 80 -1.62 -25.70 27.73
N PHE A 81 -0.48 -25.01 27.82
CA PHE A 81 0.77 -25.53 28.40
C PHE A 81 1.41 -26.73 27.65
N GLU A 82 0.95 -27.02 26.44
CA GLU A 82 1.49 -28.08 25.58
C GLU A 82 2.43 -27.50 24.51
N ALA A 83 3.27 -28.37 23.94
CA ALA A 83 4.01 -28.04 22.73
C ALA A 83 3.07 -28.07 21.52
N ALA A 84 3.35 -27.26 20.49
CA ALA A 84 2.61 -27.35 19.24
C ALA A 84 2.93 -28.68 18.52
N LEU A 85 1.90 -29.29 17.96
CA LEU A 85 1.97 -30.44 17.08
C LEU A 85 1.58 -29.99 15.66
N CYS A 86 2.35 -30.40 14.67
CA CYS A 86 2.06 -30.18 13.25
C CYS A 86 1.64 -31.51 12.64
N ILE A 87 0.46 -31.55 12.02
CA ILE A 87 -0.07 -32.69 11.30
C ILE A 87 -0.28 -32.25 9.87
N LYS A 88 0.45 -32.85 8.93
CA LYS A 88 0.19 -32.62 7.51
C LYS A 88 -1.07 -33.36 7.07
N PHE A 89 -1.89 -32.76 6.22
CA PHE A 89 -3.11 -33.40 5.71
C PHE A 89 -2.83 -34.70 4.96
N GLU A 90 -1.74 -34.74 4.19
CA GLU A 90 -1.27 -35.97 3.49
C GLU A 90 -1.02 -37.15 4.44
N SER A 91 -0.76 -36.88 5.72
CA SER A 91 -0.47 -37.91 6.73
C SER A 91 -1.69 -38.36 7.51
N ILE A 92 -2.86 -37.73 7.34
CA ILE A 92 -4.07 -38.07 8.08
C ILE A 92 -4.72 -39.31 7.45
N HIS A 93 -4.94 -40.33 8.27
CA HIS A 93 -5.65 -41.56 7.88
C HIS A 93 -7.14 -41.47 8.17
N SER A 94 -7.52 -40.90 9.31
CA SER A 94 -8.92 -40.74 9.70
C SER A 94 -9.11 -39.62 10.72
N ALA A 95 -10.33 -39.08 10.76
CA ALA A 95 -10.78 -38.16 11.79
C ALA A 95 -12.18 -38.59 12.26
N GLU A 96 -12.34 -38.82 13.56
CA GLU A 96 -13.57 -39.40 14.13
C GLU A 96 -14.06 -38.61 15.34
N TYR A 97 -15.39 -38.39 15.41
CA TYR A 97 -16.05 -37.99 16.64
C TYR A 97 -16.30 -39.21 17.53
N VAL A 98 -15.79 -39.18 18.76
CA VAL A 98 -15.92 -40.29 19.71
C VAL A 98 -16.69 -39.84 20.94
N GLN A 99 -17.78 -40.55 21.25
CA GLN A 99 -18.53 -40.40 22.51
C GLN A 99 -18.40 -41.69 23.33
N LYS A 100 -17.86 -41.59 24.55
CA LYS A 100 -17.67 -42.73 25.45
C LYS A 100 -18.18 -42.43 26.85
N THR A 101 -18.81 -43.42 27.46
CA THR A 101 -19.23 -43.37 28.86
C THR A 101 -18.14 -43.98 29.74
N VAL A 102 -17.53 -43.18 30.61
CA VAL A 102 -16.49 -43.62 31.54
C VAL A 102 -17.03 -43.65 32.96
N THR A 103 -17.02 -44.83 33.58
CA THR A 103 -17.44 -45.01 34.97
C THR A 103 -16.21 -45.06 35.87
N LYS A 104 -16.07 -44.09 36.79
CA LYS A 104 -15.04 -44.09 37.84
C LYS A 104 -15.69 -43.85 39.20
N LYS A 105 -15.53 -44.79 40.13
CA LYS A 105 -15.99 -44.71 41.54
C LYS A 105 -17.46 -44.25 41.67
N ASP A 106 -18.40 -45.03 41.13
CA ASP A 106 -19.86 -44.77 41.17
C ASP A 106 -20.34 -43.46 40.53
N LYS A 107 -19.49 -42.79 39.74
CA LYS A 107 -19.87 -41.66 38.88
C LYS A 107 -19.63 -42.01 37.42
N THR A 108 -20.72 -41.98 36.67
CA THR A 108 -20.73 -42.09 35.21
C THR A 108 -20.47 -40.72 34.61
N LYS A 109 -19.43 -40.58 33.79
CA LYS A 109 -19.13 -39.35 33.05
C LYS A 109 -19.09 -39.65 31.56
N GLU A 110 -19.91 -38.96 30.78
CA GLU A 110 -19.78 -38.95 29.32
C GLU A 110 -18.60 -38.06 28.94
N ILE A 111 -17.73 -38.58 28.09
CA ILE A 111 -16.60 -37.88 27.51
C ILE A 111 -16.80 -37.91 26.01
N GLU A 112 -16.57 -36.77 25.38
CA GLU A 112 -16.64 -36.61 23.95
C GLU A 112 -15.40 -35.85 23.46
N TYR A 113 -14.85 -36.28 22.33
CA TYR A 113 -13.63 -35.74 21.77
C TYR A 113 -13.54 -36.00 20.25
N LEU A 114 -12.68 -35.23 19.59
CA LEU A 114 -12.23 -35.50 18.22
C LEU A 114 -10.95 -36.34 18.28
N LEU A 115 -10.91 -37.43 17.53
CA LEU A 115 -9.74 -38.29 17.37
C LEU A 115 -9.21 -38.15 15.94
N ILE A 116 -7.94 -37.81 15.79
CA ILE A 116 -7.26 -37.75 14.49
C ILE A 116 -6.16 -38.81 14.51
N THR A 117 -6.19 -39.73 13.54
CA THR A 117 -5.15 -40.72 13.34
C THR A 117 -4.28 -40.31 12.16
N TYR A 118 -2.96 -40.25 12.36
CA TYR A 118 -2.03 -39.74 11.35
C TYR A 118 -0.65 -40.42 11.42
N GLY A 119 0.15 -40.32 10.36
CA GLY A 119 1.51 -40.84 10.31
C GLY A 119 1.57 -42.36 10.55
N ASP A 120 2.50 -42.84 11.38
CA ASP A 120 2.63 -44.27 11.72
C ASP A 120 1.62 -44.68 12.83
N ASP A 121 0.31 -44.47 12.59
CA ASP A 121 -0.79 -44.73 13.53
C ASP A 121 -0.71 -43.93 14.84
N GLU A 122 -0.17 -42.70 14.79
CA GLU A 122 -0.24 -41.77 15.91
C GLU A 122 -1.67 -41.25 16.10
N GLU A 123 -2.07 -41.01 17.35
CA GLU A 123 -3.40 -40.51 17.70
C GLU A 123 -3.32 -39.15 18.40
N LEU A 124 -4.01 -38.15 17.85
CA LEU A 124 -4.27 -36.88 18.51
C LEU A 124 -5.71 -36.85 19.02
N MET A 125 -5.87 -36.65 20.33
CA MET A 125 -7.17 -36.47 20.99
C MET A 125 -7.41 -35.00 21.33
N ILE A 126 -8.50 -34.42 20.82
CA ILE A 126 -8.93 -33.05 21.13
C ILE A 126 -10.25 -33.08 21.89
N ASP A 127 -10.21 -32.78 23.20
CA ASP A 127 -11.36 -32.74 24.12
C ASP A 127 -11.62 -31.33 24.68
N TRP A 128 -11.29 -30.33 23.88
CA TRP A 128 -11.35 -28.91 24.22
C TRP A 128 -12.76 -28.37 24.44
N SER A 129 -12.99 -27.76 25.60
CA SER A 129 -14.31 -27.24 25.99
C SER A 129 -14.88 -26.18 25.04
N ASP A 130 -14.03 -25.38 24.39
CA ASP A 130 -14.47 -24.36 23.41
C ASP A 130 -14.85 -24.97 22.03
N LEU A 131 -14.45 -26.21 21.74
CA LEU A 131 -14.88 -26.96 20.54
C LEU A 131 -16.03 -27.93 20.81
N LYS A 132 -16.51 -27.98 22.06
CA LYS A 132 -17.61 -28.86 22.45
C LYS A 132 -18.86 -28.59 21.60
N GLY A 133 -19.43 -29.63 21.01
CA GLY A 133 -20.56 -29.53 20.08
C GLY A 133 -20.16 -29.30 18.61
N HIS A 134 -18.87 -29.14 18.31
CA HIS A 134 -18.36 -28.98 16.94
C HIS A 134 -17.45 -30.14 16.49
N TYR A 135 -17.20 -31.13 17.35
CA TYR A 135 -16.30 -32.26 17.03
C TYR A 135 -16.75 -33.07 15.80
N GLN A 136 -18.04 -33.36 15.68
CA GLN A 136 -18.57 -34.08 14.50
C GLN A 136 -18.32 -33.29 13.21
N GLY A 137 -18.69 -32.00 13.20
CA GLY A 137 -18.47 -31.15 12.02
C GLY A 137 -16.98 -31.06 11.66
N PHE A 138 -16.10 -30.98 12.66
CA PHE A 138 -14.66 -30.93 12.41
C PHE A 138 -14.11 -32.27 11.88
N ALA A 139 -14.59 -33.41 12.40
CA ALA A 139 -14.25 -34.74 11.89
C ALA A 139 -14.72 -34.91 10.42
N ASP A 140 -15.96 -34.50 10.13
CA ASP A 140 -16.54 -34.55 8.78
C ASP A 140 -15.74 -33.69 7.81
N PHE A 141 -15.34 -32.49 8.22
CA PHE A 141 -14.47 -31.60 7.44
C PHE A 141 -13.12 -32.25 7.10
N LEU A 142 -12.42 -32.79 8.10
CA LEU A 142 -11.11 -33.42 7.87
C LEU A 142 -11.24 -34.66 6.98
N THR A 143 -12.28 -35.45 7.19
CA THR A 143 -12.58 -36.64 6.37
C THR A 143 -12.87 -36.26 4.92
N GLN A 144 -13.65 -35.20 4.71
CA GLN A 144 -13.95 -34.71 3.38
C GLN A 144 -12.69 -34.15 2.69
N LEU A 145 -11.88 -33.37 3.41
CA LEU A 145 -10.63 -32.78 2.92
C LEU A 145 -9.67 -33.85 2.39
N ILE A 146 -9.40 -34.92 3.16
CA ILE A 146 -8.48 -36.00 2.75
C ILE A 146 -9.06 -36.90 1.65
N SER A 147 -10.37 -36.86 1.41
CA SER A 147 -11.04 -37.64 0.36
C SER A 147 -11.14 -36.92 -0.98
N GLU A 148 -11.18 -35.58 -0.96
CA GLU A 148 -11.35 -34.74 -2.15
C GLU A 148 -10.02 -34.31 -2.77
N PHE A 149 -8.94 -34.29 -1.98
CA PHE A 149 -7.63 -33.79 -2.40
C PHE A 149 -6.54 -34.85 -2.21
N GLU A 150 -5.78 -35.10 -3.29
CA GLU A 150 -4.58 -35.94 -3.27
C GLU A 150 -3.30 -35.11 -3.05
N ASP A 151 -3.26 -33.89 -3.60
CA ASP A 151 -2.17 -32.94 -3.45
C ASP A 151 -2.59 -31.76 -2.55
N PHE A 152 -1.72 -31.43 -1.59
CA PHE A 152 -1.87 -30.28 -0.72
C PHE A 152 -0.69 -29.35 -0.97
N GLU A 153 -0.98 -28.07 -1.22
CA GLU A 153 0.05 -27.06 -1.49
C GLU A 153 -0.21 -25.81 -0.65
N GLU A 154 0.86 -25.25 -0.10
CA GLU A 154 0.79 -23.94 0.52
C GLU A 154 0.56 -22.84 -0.52
N GLN A 155 -0.35 -21.92 -0.19
CA GLN A 155 -0.65 -20.78 -1.06
C GLN A 155 -0.85 -19.51 -0.24
N GLU A 156 -0.16 -18.45 -0.69
CA GLU A 156 -0.31 -17.10 -0.14
C GLU A 156 -1.73 -16.55 -0.36
N GLN A 157 -2.30 -16.01 0.72
CA GLN A 157 -3.65 -15.42 0.69
C GLN A 157 -3.70 -14.11 -0.11
N VAL A 158 -2.62 -13.32 -0.08
CA VAL A 158 -2.49 -12.06 -0.81
C VAL A 158 -1.09 -11.95 -1.42
N VAL A 159 -0.98 -11.91 -2.75
CA VAL A 159 0.30 -11.75 -3.47
C VAL A 159 0.42 -10.31 -3.96
N LEU A 160 1.61 -9.70 -3.89
CA LEU A 160 1.81 -8.37 -4.44
C LEU A 160 1.65 -8.39 -5.97
N LEU A 161 1.07 -7.33 -6.55
CA LEU A 161 0.85 -7.29 -8.00
C LEU A 161 2.17 -7.29 -8.79
N SER A 162 3.27 -6.81 -8.21
CA SER A 162 4.62 -6.86 -8.80
C SER A 162 5.13 -8.28 -9.00
N ASP A 163 4.74 -9.18 -8.10
CA ASP A 163 5.26 -10.54 -7.98
C ASP A 163 4.41 -11.54 -8.78
N MET A 164 3.28 -11.08 -9.32
CA MET A 164 2.43 -11.84 -10.22
C MET A 164 3.06 -12.01 -11.62
N SER A 165 2.51 -12.94 -12.39
CA SER A 165 2.98 -13.19 -13.76
C SER A 165 2.87 -11.95 -14.65
N GLU A 166 3.77 -11.88 -15.63
CA GLU A 166 3.74 -10.83 -16.66
C GLU A 166 2.44 -10.83 -17.47
N THR A 167 1.78 -11.99 -17.60
CA THR A 167 0.46 -12.11 -18.25
C THR A 167 -0.61 -11.40 -17.44
N VAL A 168 -0.69 -11.68 -16.13
CA VAL A 168 -1.63 -11.03 -15.21
C VAL A 168 -1.38 -9.53 -15.17
N LYS A 169 -0.13 -9.10 -15.02
CA LYS A 169 0.25 -7.68 -14.99
C LYS A 169 -0.13 -6.94 -16.27
N ALA A 170 0.14 -7.54 -17.45
CA ALA A 170 -0.21 -6.94 -18.72
C ALA A 170 -1.74 -6.85 -18.91
N ALA A 171 -2.49 -7.92 -18.57
CA ALA A 171 -3.95 -7.91 -18.65
C ALA A 171 -4.56 -6.86 -17.72
N TYR A 172 -4.04 -6.74 -16.49
CA TYR A 172 -4.42 -5.71 -15.53
C TYR A 172 -4.28 -4.30 -16.10
N CYS A 173 -3.10 -3.96 -16.66
CA CYS A 173 -2.88 -2.66 -17.29
C CYS A 173 -3.82 -2.42 -18.49
N LYS A 174 -4.13 -3.46 -19.28
CA LYS A 174 -5.07 -3.34 -20.41
C LYS A 174 -6.50 -3.02 -19.96
N VAL A 175 -6.95 -3.53 -18.80
CA VAL A 175 -8.26 -3.13 -18.24
C VAL A 175 -8.27 -1.65 -17.90
N ALA A 176 -7.18 -1.12 -17.32
CA ALA A 176 -7.04 0.31 -17.05
C ALA A 176 -7.02 1.15 -18.34
N ILE A 177 -6.38 0.67 -19.40
CA ILE A 177 -6.38 1.31 -20.72
C ILE A 177 -7.78 1.35 -21.33
N ASN A 178 -8.55 0.25 -21.19
CA ASN A 178 -9.94 0.22 -21.65
C ASN A 178 -10.80 1.29 -20.97
N LEU A 179 -10.59 1.56 -19.68
CA LEU A 179 -11.29 2.65 -18.98
C LEU A 179 -10.94 4.02 -19.58
N ALA A 180 -9.65 4.27 -19.87
CA ALA A 180 -9.22 5.53 -20.47
C ALA A 180 -9.92 5.75 -21.82
N PHE A 181 -9.89 4.74 -22.71
CA PHE A 181 -10.62 4.80 -23.98
C PHE A 181 -12.13 4.98 -23.83
N ALA A 182 -12.75 4.39 -22.81
CA ALA A 182 -14.20 4.43 -22.67
C ALA A 182 -14.73 5.86 -22.42
N ASN A 183 -13.90 6.78 -21.91
CA ASN A 183 -14.30 8.16 -21.65
C ASN A 183 -14.55 8.96 -22.95
N ASP A 184 -13.54 9.09 -23.80
CA ASP A 184 -13.59 9.93 -25.01
C ASP A 184 -13.01 9.28 -26.28
N ASN A 185 -12.71 7.97 -26.24
CA ASN A 185 -12.01 7.20 -27.28
C ASN A 185 -10.58 7.68 -27.59
N GLU A 186 -10.03 8.57 -26.79
CA GLU A 186 -8.63 8.97 -26.84
C GLU A 186 -7.96 8.62 -25.51
N ILE A 187 -6.62 8.64 -25.49
CA ILE A 187 -5.88 8.58 -24.23
C ILE A 187 -5.02 9.83 -24.21
N ASP A 188 -5.35 10.75 -23.32
CA ASP A 188 -4.65 12.02 -23.25
C ASP A 188 -3.31 11.91 -22.51
N ALA A 189 -2.62 13.04 -22.40
CA ALA A 189 -1.30 13.07 -21.79
C ALA A 189 -1.32 12.80 -20.26
N LYS A 190 -2.41 13.16 -19.56
CA LYS A 190 -2.58 12.89 -18.13
C LYS A 190 -2.93 11.44 -17.88
N GLU A 191 -3.86 10.88 -18.66
CA GLU A 191 -4.22 9.46 -18.58
C GLU A 191 -3.02 8.57 -18.90
N THR A 192 -2.26 8.93 -19.94
CA THR A 192 -0.99 8.25 -20.26
C THR A 192 -0.01 8.33 -19.09
N ALA A 193 0.10 9.46 -18.39
CA ALA A 193 0.99 9.60 -17.23
C ALA A 193 0.56 8.69 -16.07
N GLU A 194 -0.74 8.58 -15.78
CA GLU A 194 -1.26 7.69 -14.73
C GLU A 194 -1.12 6.21 -15.11
N ILE A 195 -1.34 5.85 -16.38
CA ILE A 195 -1.11 4.48 -16.88
C ILE A 195 0.38 4.12 -16.79
N LEU A 196 1.30 5.02 -17.14
CA LEU A 196 2.74 4.79 -16.98
C LEU A 196 3.15 4.67 -15.51
N SER A 197 2.53 5.45 -14.62
CA SER A 197 2.71 5.33 -13.18
C SER A 197 2.28 3.94 -12.69
N LEU A 198 1.13 3.45 -13.16
CA LEU A 198 0.65 2.10 -12.86
C LEU A 198 1.62 1.03 -13.39
N ILE A 199 2.04 1.12 -14.66
CA ILE A 199 3.00 0.19 -15.30
C ILE A 199 4.31 0.12 -14.48
N THR A 200 4.78 1.26 -13.97
CA THR A 200 5.99 1.33 -13.15
C THR A 200 5.80 0.66 -11.79
N ARG A 201 4.60 0.79 -11.21
CA ARG A 201 4.28 0.29 -9.87
C ARG A 201 4.07 -1.23 -9.85
N VAL A 202 3.51 -1.79 -10.94
CA VAL A 202 3.40 -3.24 -11.13
C VAL A 202 4.71 -3.87 -11.62
N GLU A 203 5.74 -3.06 -11.88
CA GLU A 203 7.05 -3.54 -12.35
C GLU A 203 6.97 -4.41 -13.61
N LEU A 204 6.22 -3.92 -14.61
CA LEU A 204 6.08 -4.64 -15.89
C LEU A 204 7.42 -4.66 -16.63
N ASN A 205 7.79 -5.84 -17.16
CA ASN A 205 9.08 -5.98 -17.82
C ASN A 205 9.14 -5.21 -19.17
N PRO A 206 10.34 -4.89 -19.68
CA PRO A 206 10.47 -4.08 -20.89
C PRO A 206 9.70 -4.60 -22.11
N GLU A 207 9.64 -5.92 -22.31
CA GLU A 207 8.93 -6.53 -23.43
C GLU A 207 7.41 -6.30 -23.33
N LYS A 208 6.81 -6.63 -22.19
CA LYS A 208 5.37 -6.45 -21.97
C LYS A 208 4.95 -5.00 -21.87
N ARG A 209 5.84 -4.11 -21.44
CA ARG A 209 5.59 -2.67 -21.54
C ARG A 209 5.38 -2.20 -22.98
N LEU A 210 6.11 -2.77 -23.95
CA LEU A 210 5.91 -2.45 -25.37
C LEU A 210 4.57 -2.95 -25.88
N ASP A 211 4.15 -4.15 -25.46
CA ASP A 211 2.84 -4.72 -25.78
C ASP A 211 1.72 -3.82 -25.25
N VAL A 212 1.79 -3.43 -23.97
CA VAL A 212 0.80 -2.56 -23.32
C VAL A 212 0.76 -1.18 -23.96
N ARG A 213 1.90 -0.60 -24.36
CA ARG A 213 1.92 0.69 -25.07
C ARG A 213 1.32 0.61 -26.45
N SER A 214 1.65 -0.44 -27.19
CA SER A 214 1.06 -0.66 -28.52
C SER A 214 -0.46 -0.72 -28.40
N TYR A 215 -0.97 -1.32 -27.32
CA TYR A 215 -2.38 -1.37 -26.98
C TYR A 215 -2.99 0.01 -26.64
N MET A 216 -2.26 0.90 -25.94
CA MET A 216 -2.71 2.29 -25.68
C MET A 216 -2.96 3.12 -26.94
N LEU A 217 -2.49 2.65 -28.10
CA LEU A 217 -2.53 3.40 -29.35
C LEU A 217 -3.48 2.78 -30.36
N ASP A 218 -4.04 1.62 -30.05
CA ASP A 218 -4.89 0.83 -30.93
C ASP A 218 -6.30 0.70 -30.33
N HIS A 219 -7.02 1.83 -30.31
CA HIS A 219 -8.40 1.90 -29.81
C HIS A 219 -9.37 1.01 -30.61
N GLN A 220 -9.01 0.61 -31.84
CA GLN A 220 -9.87 -0.18 -32.72
C GLN A 220 -9.80 -1.68 -32.42
N ASN A 221 -8.69 -2.16 -31.85
CA ASN A 221 -8.47 -3.57 -31.52
C ASN A 221 -8.34 -3.78 -30.00
N THR A 222 -9.28 -3.22 -29.24
CA THR A 222 -9.34 -3.46 -27.79
C THR A 222 -9.85 -4.88 -27.48
N ILE A 223 -9.20 -5.53 -26.52
CA ILE A 223 -9.65 -6.80 -25.94
C ILE A 223 -10.74 -6.47 -24.93
N SER A 224 -11.85 -7.23 -24.95
CA SER A 224 -12.95 -7.00 -24.03
C SER A 224 -12.50 -7.16 -22.56
N ALA A 225 -13.11 -6.40 -21.65
CA ALA A 225 -12.83 -6.53 -20.22
C ALA A 225 -13.08 -7.96 -19.71
N ASP A 226 -14.08 -8.66 -20.24
CA ASP A 226 -14.42 -10.02 -19.79
C ASP A 226 -13.31 -11.02 -20.16
N GLU A 227 -12.69 -10.86 -21.32
CA GLU A 227 -11.58 -11.71 -21.77
C GLU A 227 -10.30 -11.43 -21.00
N LEU A 228 -10.00 -10.15 -20.71
CA LEU A 228 -8.86 -9.77 -19.86
C LEU A 228 -9.02 -10.31 -18.44
N LEU A 229 -10.22 -10.17 -17.86
CA LEU A 229 -10.52 -10.69 -16.52
C LEU A 229 -10.49 -12.21 -16.47
N SER A 230 -10.93 -12.89 -17.54
CA SER A 230 -10.81 -14.35 -17.65
C SER A 230 -9.36 -14.81 -17.71
N THR A 231 -8.50 -14.05 -18.41
CA THR A 231 -7.06 -14.29 -18.46
C THR A 231 -6.43 -14.17 -17.06
N ILE A 232 -6.80 -13.13 -16.31
CA ILE A 232 -6.33 -12.93 -14.94
C ILE A 232 -6.83 -14.06 -14.03
N LYS A 233 -8.12 -14.41 -14.13
CA LYS A 233 -8.73 -15.45 -13.29
C LYS A 233 -8.14 -16.84 -13.53
N ALA A 234 -7.65 -17.14 -14.73
CA ALA A 234 -7.09 -18.44 -15.07
C ALA A 234 -5.77 -18.74 -14.34
N GLU A 235 -5.05 -17.71 -13.86
CA GLU A 235 -3.75 -17.86 -13.19
C GLU A 235 -3.80 -17.62 -11.67
N LEU A 236 -4.98 -17.30 -11.11
CA LEU A 236 -5.14 -16.93 -9.70
C LEU A 236 -6.18 -17.83 -9.02
N SER A 237 -6.00 -18.10 -7.73
CA SER A 237 -7.09 -18.67 -6.92
C SER A 237 -8.25 -17.69 -6.79
N ASP A 238 -9.43 -18.19 -6.43
CA ASP A 238 -10.60 -17.33 -6.22
C ASP A 238 -10.34 -16.24 -5.15
N THR A 239 -9.54 -16.55 -4.12
CA THR A 239 -9.14 -15.57 -3.10
C THR A 239 -8.24 -14.47 -3.68
N GLN A 240 -7.20 -14.86 -4.41
CA GLN A 240 -6.25 -13.92 -5.01
C GLN A 240 -6.94 -13.05 -6.08
N TYR A 241 -7.85 -13.63 -6.84
CA TYR A 241 -8.66 -12.93 -7.83
C TYR A 241 -9.58 -11.90 -7.18
N GLU A 242 -10.29 -12.25 -6.09
CA GLU A 242 -11.14 -11.29 -5.36
C GLU A 242 -10.32 -10.12 -4.81
N ALA A 243 -9.15 -10.40 -4.24
CA ALA A 243 -8.23 -9.37 -3.75
C ALA A 243 -7.74 -8.44 -4.88
N LEU A 244 -7.37 -9.02 -6.03
CA LEU A 244 -6.96 -8.26 -7.20
C LEU A 244 -8.11 -7.37 -7.74
N CYS A 245 -9.34 -7.87 -7.78
CA CYS A 245 -10.51 -7.10 -8.23
C CYS A 245 -10.71 -5.82 -7.40
N LEU A 246 -10.53 -5.90 -6.07
CA LEU A 246 -10.60 -4.72 -5.19
C LEU A 246 -9.50 -3.71 -5.53
N THR A 247 -8.24 -4.16 -5.58
CA THR A 247 -7.12 -3.30 -5.96
C THR A 247 -7.28 -2.68 -7.35
N LEU A 248 -7.80 -3.45 -8.32
CA LEU A 248 -8.11 -2.98 -9.67
C LEU A 248 -9.12 -1.85 -9.65
N MET A 249 -10.24 -2.02 -8.94
CA MET A 249 -11.23 -0.95 -8.80
C MET A 249 -10.64 0.33 -8.19
N LYS A 250 -9.83 0.21 -7.13
CA LYS A 250 -9.13 1.36 -6.54
C LYS A 250 -8.24 2.06 -7.57
N ASP A 251 -7.46 1.32 -8.33
CA ASP A 251 -6.58 1.90 -9.35
C ASP A 251 -7.33 2.54 -10.51
N LEU A 252 -8.45 1.95 -10.93
CA LEU A 252 -9.34 2.50 -11.94
C LEU A 252 -9.98 3.83 -11.48
N ILE A 253 -10.41 3.92 -10.22
CA ILE A 253 -10.87 5.18 -9.60
C ILE A 253 -9.74 6.21 -9.59
N GLY A 254 -8.52 5.79 -9.26
CA GLY A 254 -7.33 6.63 -9.31
C GLY A 254 -7.10 7.20 -10.71
N ILE A 255 -7.06 6.35 -11.74
CA ILE A 255 -6.85 6.77 -13.13
C ILE A 255 -7.96 7.72 -13.59
N PHE A 256 -9.22 7.43 -13.27
CA PHE A 256 -10.34 8.33 -13.54
C PHE A 256 -10.10 9.73 -12.95
N ALA A 257 -9.73 9.79 -11.66
CA ALA A 257 -9.60 11.05 -10.96
C ALA A 257 -8.33 11.84 -11.35
N PHE A 258 -7.17 11.19 -11.32
CA PHE A 258 -5.88 11.84 -11.59
C PHE A 258 -5.59 12.00 -13.09
N GLY A 259 -6.21 11.17 -13.94
CA GLY A 259 -6.25 11.36 -15.39
C GLY A 259 -7.07 12.58 -15.81
N GLY A 260 -7.92 13.10 -14.91
CA GLY A 260 -8.70 14.32 -15.14
C GLY A 260 -10.07 14.09 -15.77
N GLN A 261 -10.59 12.85 -15.72
CA GLN A 261 -11.95 12.53 -16.17
C GLN A 261 -13.02 13.02 -15.19
N GLY A 262 -12.65 13.20 -13.91
CA GLY A 262 -13.52 13.74 -12.87
C GLY A 262 -12.87 13.73 -11.49
N THR A 263 -13.65 13.88 -10.44
CA THR A 263 -13.21 13.74 -9.04
C THR A 263 -13.35 12.30 -8.54
N VAL A 264 -12.71 11.98 -7.41
CA VAL A 264 -12.82 10.66 -6.78
C VAL A 264 -14.27 10.33 -6.39
N ASP A 265 -15.05 11.32 -5.95
CA ASP A 265 -16.46 11.13 -5.62
C ASP A 265 -17.34 10.88 -6.86
N GLU A 266 -17.04 11.57 -7.96
CA GLU A 266 -17.75 11.37 -9.23
C GLU A 266 -17.47 10.00 -9.85
N ALA A 267 -16.32 9.40 -9.56
CA ALA A 267 -15.95 8.07 -10.06
C ALA A 267 -17.02 7.01 -9.77
N LYS A 268 -17.66 7.07 -8.58
CA LYS A 268 -18.74 6.16 -8.21
C LYS A 268 -19.93 6.22 -9.15
N ASN A 269 -20.18 7.35 -9.80
CA ASN A 269 -21.34 7.54 -10.67
C ASN A 269 -20.97 7.45 -12.15
N SER A 270 -19.71 7.20 -12.50
CA SER A 270 -19.32 7.03 -13.90
C SER A 270 -19.91 5.74 -14.47
N LEU A 271 -20.44 5.82 -15.68
CA LEU A 271 -21.09 4.69 -16.35
C LEU A 271 -20.12 3.49 -16.47
N HIS A 272 -18.91 3.74 -16.95
CA HIS A 272 -17.90 2.70 -17.20
C HIS A 272 -17.39 2.03 -15.93
N LEU A 273 -17.20 2.78 -14.84
CA LEU A 273 -16.82 2.17 -13.56
C LEU A 273 -17.96 1.34 -12.96
N GLN A 274 -19.22 1.72 -13.16
CA GLN A 274 -20.37 0.92 -12.73
C GLN A 274 -20.51 -0.38 -13.54
N GLU A 275 -20.22 -0.34 -14.84
CA GLU A 275 -20.14 -1.55 -15.66
C GLU A 275 -19.01 -2.48 -15.19
N LEU A 276 -17.81 -1.93 -14.94
CA LEU A 276 -16.67 -2.71 -14.44
C LEU A 276 -16.92 -3.23 -13.02
N LYS A 277 -17.55 -2.45 -12.13
CA LYS A 277 -17.99 -2.91 -10.80
C LYS A 277 -18.82 -4.18 -10.89
N THR A 278 -19.77 -4.21 -11.83
CA THR A 278 -20.64 -5.37 -12.06
C THR A 278 -19.82 -6.58 -12.54
N LYS A 279 -18.90 -6.38 -13.49
CA LYS A 279 -18.01 -7.44 -14.01
C LYS A 279 -17.04 -7.99 -12.97
N LEU A 280 -16.56 -7.13 -12.07
CA LEU A 280 -15.64 -7.48 -10.98
C LEU A 280 -16.34 -8.08 -9.76
N GLY A 281 -17.68 -8.11 -9.73
CA GLY A 281 -18.44 -8.63 -8.59
C GLY A 281 -18.31 -7.79 -7.32
N ILE A 282 -18.12 -6.47 -7.46
CA ILE A 282 -17.90 -5.54 -6.35
C ILE A 282 -19.24 -4.98 -5.87
N SER A 283 -19.52 -5.06 -4.56
CA SER A 283 -20.71 -4.45 -3.96
C SER A 283 -20.56 -2.93 -3.79
N ASP A 284 -21.65 -2.22 -3.52
CA ASP A 284 -21.60 -0.78 -3.25
C ASP A 284 -20.74 -0.46 -2.02
N GLU A 285 -20.82 -1.28 -0.98
CA GLU A 285 -20.00 -1.11 0.22
C GLU A 285 -18.51 -1.27 -0.10
N LYS A 286 -18.14 -2.29 -0.88
CA LYS A 286 -16.75 -2.48 -1.33
C LYS A 286 -16.27 -1.33 -2.22
N LEU A 287 -17.13 -0.79 -3.09
CA LEU A 287 -16.80 0.37 -3.92
C LEU A 287 -16.56 1.63 -3.06
N ASP A 288 -17.38 1.85 -2.03
CA ASP A 288 -17.24 2.97 -1.10
C ASP A 288 -15.89 2.94 -0.40
N VAL A 289 -15.45 1.75 0.02
CA VAL A 289 -14.13 1.54 0.62
C VAL A 289 -13.00 1.85 -0.37
N MET A 290 -13.13 1.48 -1.66
CA MET A 290 -12.09 1.80 -2.66
C MET A 290 -11.99 3.31 -2.90
N VAL A 291 -13.11 4.03 -2.86
CA VAL A 291 -13.10 5.49 -2.90
C VAL A 291 -12.47 6.09 -1.65
N GLU A 292 -12.77 5.55 -0.46
CA GLU A 292 -12.12 5.98 0.78
C GLU A 292 -10.60 5.76 0.71
N ALA A 293 -10.14 4.65 0.14
CA ALA A 293 -8.72 4.36 -0.05
C ALA A 293 -8.03 5.38 -0.97
N VAL A 294 -8.64 5.70 -2.12
CA VAL A 294 -8.11 6.73 -3.04
C VAL A 294 -8.09 8.12 -2.40
N LYS A 295 -9.10 8.45 -1.60
CA LYS A 295 -9.10 9.70 -0.83
C LYS A 295 -7.99 9.71 0.22
N ASN A 296 -7.79 8.61 0.93
CA ASN A 296 -6.72 8.49 1.92
C ASN A 296 -5.34 8.68 1.26
N ASP A 297 -5.16 8.11 0.06
CA ASP A 297 -3.95 8.30 -0.75
C ASP A 297 -3.73 9.79 -1.12
N GLN A 298 -4.81 10.53 -1.40
CA GLN A 298 -4.74 11.97 -1.68
C GLN A 298 -4.38 12.83 -0.46
N LEU A 299 -4.76 12.41 0.76
CA LEU A 299 -4.47 13.18 1.98
C LEU A 299 -2.98 13.38 2.21
N ILE A 300 -2.15 12.46 1.72
CA ILE A 300 -0.68 12.55 1.77
C ILE A 300 -0.18 13.83 1.09
N LEU A 301 -0.91 14.29 0.06
CA LEU A 301 -0.56 15.47 -0.74
C LEU A 301 -1.02 16.78 -0.10
N ASP A 302 -1.88 16.74 0.91
CA ASP A 302 -2.43 17.94 1.54
C ASP A 302 -1.46 18.50 2.58
N ASP A 303 -0.97 19.72 2.33
CA ASP A 303 0.01 20.43 3.16
C ASP A 303 -0.51 20.74 4.58
N HIS A 304 -1.83 20.68 4.81
CA HIS A 304 -2.45 21.04 6.09
C HIS A 304 -2.63 19.84 7.02
N ILE A 305 -2.28 18.64 6.57
CA ILE A 305 -2.51 17.40 7.31
C ILE A 305 -1.23 16.98 8.05
N ASP A 306 -1.40 16.64 9.33
CA ASP A 306 -0.36 16.07 10.17
C ASP A 306 -0.48 14.54 10.27
N ASP A 307 0.60 13.90 10.73
CA ASP A 307 0.74 12.45 10.86
C ASP A 307 -0.35 11.85 11.76
N SER A 308 -0.91 12.62 12.71
CA SER A 308 -1.98 12.12 13.59
C SER A 308 -3.31 11.97 12.84
N VAL A 309 -3.61 12.91 11.94
CA VAL A 309 -4.77 12.82 11.05
C VAL A 309 -4.58 11.69 10.04
N LEU A 310 -3.37 11.52 9.48
CA LEU A 310 -3.06 10.38 8.60
C LEU A 310 -3.22 9.02 9.32
N GLU A 311 -2.74 8.90 10.56
CA GLU A 311 -2.89 7.69 11.36
C GLU A 311 -4.36 7.39 11.64
N GLN A 312 -5.13 8.41 12.03
CA GLN A 312 -6.56 8.26 12.26
C GLN A 312 -7.31 7.81 11.00
N LYS A 313 -7.02 8.42 9.84
CA LYS A 313 -7.65 8.09 8.57
C LYS A 313 -7.27 6.71 8.06
N THR A 314 -6.02 6.31 8.26
CA THR A 314 -5.57 4.94 7.97
C THR A 314 -6.27 3.90 8.85
N LYS A 315 -6.46 4.19 10.14
CA LYS A 315 -7.24 3.32 11.05
C LYS A 315 -8.72 3.24 10.66
N GLN A 316 -9.32 4.36 10.25
CA GLN A 316 -10.69 4.38 9.74
C GLN A 316 -10.83 3.54 8.48
N LEU A 317 -9.92 3.71 7.52
CA LEU A 317 -9.89 2.91 6.31
C LEU A 317 -9.74 1.42 6.63
N ALA A 318 -8.82 1.03 7.52
CA ALA A 318 -8.66 -0.35 7.95
C ALA A 318 -9.96 -0.93 8.54
N GLN A 319 -10.69 -0.15 9.34
CA GLN A 319 -11.98 -0.55 9.88
C GLN A 319 -13.05 -0.69 8.78
N SER A 320 -13.12 0.24 7.83
CA SER A 320 -14.04 0.19 6.69
C SER A 320 -13.76 -1.04 5.81
N VAL A 321 -12.49 -1.33 5.54
CA VAL A 321 -12.03 -2.50 4.78
C VAL A 321 -12.39 -3.80 5.51
N ALA A 322 -12.14 -3.87 6.82
CA ALA A 322 -12.53 -5.01 7.64
C ALA A 322 -14.05 -5.24 7.68
N ALA A 323 -14.84 -4.15 7.71
CA ALA A 323 -16.30 -4.22 7.73
C ALA A 323 -16.89 -4.85 6.46
N VAL A 324 -16.20 -4.72 5.32
CA VAL A 324 -16.59 -5.37 4.05
C VAL A 324 -15.93 -6.74 3.85
N GLY A 325 -15.24 -7.27 4.88
CA GLY A 325 -14.64 -8.60 4.89
C GLY A 325 -13.40 -8.73 4.00
N ALA A 326 -12.73 -7.62 3.66
CA ALA A 326 -11.52 -7.62 2.87
C ALA A 326 -10.29 -7.32 3.74
N PRO A 327 -9.09 -7.84 3.43
CA PRO A 327 -7.87 -7.43 4.10
C PRO A 327 -7.39 -6.09 3.55
N ILE A 328 -6.79 -5.26 4.41
CA ILE A 328 -6.18 -4.00 3.97
C ILE A 328 -5.07 -4.24 2.94
N ALA A 329 -4.35 -5.37 3.04
CA ALA A 329 -3.37 -5.80 2.06
C ALA A 329 -3.99 -5.93 0.65
N ALA A 330 -5.22 -6.45 0.52
CA ALA A 330 -5.91 -6.58 -0.77
C ALA A 330 -6.31 -5.25 -1.40
N VAL A 331 -6.34 -4.14 -0.65
CA VAL A 331 -6.57 -2.80 -1.20
C VAL A 331 -5.27 -2.21 -1.74
N TYR A 332 -4.16 -2.56 -1.12
CA TYR A 332 -2.83 -2.01 -1.40
C TYR A 332 -1.88 -3.01 -2.07
N MET A 333 -2.37 -4.09 -2.69
CA MET A 333 -1.55 -5.07 -3.43
C MET A 333 -0.74 -4.41 -4.55
N SER A 334 -1.33 -3.42 -5.23
CA SER A 334 -0.63 -2.61 -6.22
C SER A 334 0.10 -1.42 -5.61
N GLY A 335 -0.03 -1.14 -4.32
CA GLY A 335 0.43 0.10 -3.68
C GLY A 335 -0.61 1.24 -3.74
N SER A 336 -0.22 2.45 -3.35
CA SER A 336 -1.06 3.67 -3.35
C SER A 336 -1.16 4.30 -4.73
N VAL A 337 -2.30 4.88 -5.09
CA VAL A 337 -2.50 5.53 -6.41
C VAL A 337 -1.63 6.78 -6.60
N VAL A 338 -1.11 7.37 -5.52
CA VAL A 338 -0.11 8.45 -5.60
C VAL A 338 1.34 7.94 -5.77
N GLY A 339 1.53 6.64 -5.98
CA GLY A 339 2.83 6.07 -6.33
C GLY A 339 3.62 5.48 -5.17
N LEU A 340 2.98 5.10 -4.07
CA LEU A 340 3.65 4.37 -2.98
C LEU A 340 3.59 2.88 -3.27
N SER A 341 4.68 2.13 -3.17
CA SER A 341 4.62 0.67 -3.22
C SER A 341 3.92 0.11 -1.98
N ALA A 342 3.44 -1.14 -2.06
CA ALA A 342 2.85 -1.85 -0.93
C ALA A 342 3.80 -1.88 0.28
N ALA A 343 5.09 -2.17 0.04
CA ALA A 343 6.13 -2.11 1.06
C ALA A 343 6.32 -0.69 1.63
N GLY A 344 6.20 0.36 0.80
CA GLY A 344 6.31 1.76 1.22
C GLY A 344 5.22 2.21 2.19
N LEU A 345 4.04 1.57 2.15
CA LEU A 345 2.93 1.85 3.08
C LEU A 345 3.08 1.11 4.41
N THR A 346 3.64 -0.11 4.39
CA THR A 346 3.75 -0.98 5.57
C THR A 346 5.04 -0.79 6.37
N SER A 347 6.13 -0.35 5.74
CA SER A 347 7.46 -0.31 6.35
C SER A 347 7.88 1.10 6.81
N GLY A 348 7.02 1.78 7.56
CA GLY A 348 7.12 3.19 7.96
C GLY A 348 8.41 3.68 8.65
N LEU A 349 9.50 2.89 8.71
CA LEU A 349 10.87 3.35 8.99
C LEU A 349 11.97 2.29 8.69
N SER A 350 11.61 1.02 8.46
CA SER A 350 12.55 -0.11 8.25
C SER A 350 13.11 -0.21 6.83
N ALA A 351 12.45 0.39 5.83
CA ALA A 351 12.97 0.51 4.45
C ALA A 351 14.14 1.51 4.29
N LEU A 352 14.67 2.05 5.39
CA LEU A 352 15.89 2.85 5.40
C LEU A 352 17.18 2.00 5.33
N GLY A 353 17.05 0.67 5.32
CA GLY A 353 18.17 -0.26 5.20
C GLY A 353 18.36 -0.76 3.77
N VAL A 354 19.46 -0.34 3.14
CA VAL A 354 20.17 -1.00 2.03
C VAL A 354 19.56 -0.83 0.63
N GLY A 355 20.25 -0.06 -0.22
CA GLY A 355 20.30 -0.33 -1.66
C GLY A 355 19.94 0.84 -2.59
N GLY A 356 20.95 1.51 -3.14
CA GLY A 356 20.81 2.22 -4.42
C GLY A 356 21.04 3.73 -4.38
N VAL A 357 22.31 4.14 -4.21
CA VAL A 357 22.84 5.22 -5.04
C VAL A 357 22.80 4.70 -6.48
N LEU A 358 21.77 5.04 -7.25
CA LEU A 358 21.75 4.76 -8.68
C LEU A 358 21.42 6.05 -9.42
N GLY A 359 22.42 6.49 -10.20
CA GLY A 359 22.35 7.69 -11.02
C GLY A 359 21.24 7.57 -12.04
N PHE A 360 20.36 8.56 -12.05
CA PHE A 360 19.46 8.80 -13.17
C PHE A 360 20.01 9.99 -13.96
N SER A 361 20.13 9.78 -15.26
CA SER A 361 20.86 10.53 -16.29
C SER A 361 21.13 12.04 -16.07
N SER A 362 22.28 12.49 -16.58
CA SER A 362 22.84 13.85 -16.55
C SER A 362 21.99 14.98 -17.18
N MET A 363 20.72 14.73 -17.53
CA MET A 363 19.75 15.78 -17.89
C MET A 363 18.74 16.09 -16.77
N VAL A 364 18.78 15.36 -15.65
CA VAL A 364 17.97 15.60 -14.44
C VAL A 364 18.78 16.42 -13.41
N THR A 365 19.50 17.44 -13.84
CA THR A 365 20.14 18.39 -12.92
C THR A 365 19.18 19.48 -12.42
N GLY A 366 17.98 19.58 -12.99
CA GLY A 366 16.93 20.51 -12.54
C GLY A 366 16.03 19.98 -11.41
N ILE A 367 15.88 18.66 -11.28
CA ILE A 367 14.83 18.02 -10.44
C ILE A 367 15.39 16.92 -9.52
N GLY A 368 16.69 16.62 -9.57
CA GLY A 368 17.26 15.38 -9.05
C GLY A 368 18.18 15.43 -7.82
N ALA A 369 18.34 16.55 -7.11
CA ALA A 369 19.52 16.70 -6.23
C ALA A 369 19.36 16.49 -4.71
N ALA A 370 18.17 16.37 -4.10
CA ALA A 370 18.11 16.51 -2.63
C ALA A 370 17.04 15.71 -1.87
N VAL A 371 16.68 14.50 -2.31
CA VAL A 371 15.86 13.59 -1.46
C VAL A 371 16.73 12.54 -0.77
N LEU A 372 17.81 12.99 -0.13
CA LEU A 372 18.50 12.22 0.90
C LEU A 372 17.90 12.64 2.25
N ILE A 373 16.78 12.05 2.65
CA ILE A 373 16.41 12.17 4.06
C ILE A 373 17.31 11.26 4.88
N GLY A 374 18.32 11.87 5.51
CA GLY A 374 19.09 11.30 6.61
C GLY A 374 18.27 11.23 7.90
N VAL A 375 17.21 10.40 7.94
CA VAL A 375 16.41 10.19 9.17
C VAL A 375 17.20 9.44 10.26
N GLY A 376 18.37 8.88 9.92
CA GLY A 376 19.24 8.17 10.87
C GLY A 376 19.73 9.00 12.07
N ALA A 377 19.69 10.33 12.01
CA ALA A 377 20.12 11.18 13.12
C ALA A 377 19.11 11.28 14.29
N TYR A 378 17.84 10.90 14.09
CA TYR A 378 16.79 11.24 15.06
C TYR A 378 16.50 10.19 16.14
N HIS A 379 16.90 8.93 15.95
CA HIS A 379 16.67 7.88 16.96
C HIS A 379 17.52 8.08 18.24
N GLY A 380 18.60 8.87 18.19
CA GLY A 380 19.40 9.22 19.37
C GLY A 380 18.74 10.21 20.33
N MET A 381 17.76 11.00 19.88
CA MET A 381 17.13 12.07 20.70
C MET A 381 15.78 11.68 21.30
N LYS A 382 15.12 10.63 20.78
CA LYS A 382 13.82 10.13 21.27
C LYS A 382 13.81 9.80 22.77
N LYS A 383 14.94 9.41 23.34
CA LYS A 383 15.06 9.00 24.75
C LYS A 383 15.40 10.14 25.70
N LEU A 384 15.67 11.35 25.21
CA LEU A 384 16.21 12.46 26.00
C LEU A 384 15.36 13.74 25.97
N THR A 385 14.40 13.91 25.06
CA THR A 385 13.82 15.25 24.80
C THR A 385 12.29 15.40 24.85
N GLY A 386 11.47 14.34 24.87
CA GLY A 386 10.02 14.44 25.10
C GLY A 386 9.25 15.46 24.22
N ALA A 387 9.68 15.67 22.98
CA ALA A 387 9.18 16.75 22.10
C ALA A 387 8.17 16.24 21.05
N ASP A 388 6.88 16.52 21.25
CA ASP A 388 5.74 16.00 20.47
C ASP A 388 5.44 16.75 19.16
N LYS A 389 6.01 17.95 18.92
CA LYS A 389 5.58 18.84 17.82
C LYS A 389 6.31 18.66 16.49
N LEU A 390 7.53 18.11 16.48
CA LEU A 390 8.29 17.82 15.25
C LEU A 390 8.08 16.39 14.72
N ASP A 391 7.46 15.53 15.53
CA ASP A 391 7.05 14.18 15.15
C ASP A 391 5.82 14.17 14.24
N LYS A 392 5.13 15.30 14.10
CA LYS A 392 3.84 15.43 13.42
C LYS A 392 3.86 15.37 11.90
N HIS A 393 5.01 15.37 11.22
CA HIS A 393 5.04 15.37 9.74
C HIS A 393 6.09 14.42 9.15
N LYS A 394 6.70 13.56 9.97
CA LYS A 394 7.79 12.66 9.53
C LYS A 394 7.27 11.55 8.64
N HIS A 395 6.13 10.97 9.00
CA HIS A 395 5.52 9.90 8.23
C HIS A 395 5.05 10.45 6.88
N ARG A 396 4.34 11.59 6.86
CA ARG A 396 3.95 12.29 5.63
C ARG A 396 5.15 12.63 4.74
N ALA A 397 6.23 13.18 5.30
CA ALA A 397 7.44 13.51 4.53
C ALA A 397 8.10 12.26 3.90
N PHE A 398 8.10 11.14 4.63
CA PHE A 398 8.56 9.85 4.10
C PHE A 398 7.69 9.36 2.94
N LEU A 399 6.36 9.44 3.07
CA LEU A 399 5.44 9.07 2.00
C LEU A 399 5.64 9.97 0.76
N LEU A 400 5.75 11.29 0.93
CA LEU A 400 6.04 12.22 -0.17
C LEU A 400 7.36 11.89 -0.86
N THR A 401 8.41 11.58 -0.10
CA THR A 401 9.70 11.11 -0.64
C THR A 401 9.53 9.88 -1.53
N LYS A 402 8.75 8.89 -1.09
CA LYS A 402 8.49 7.68 -1.86
C LYS A 402 7.67 7.96 -3.12
N ALA A 403 6.70 8.87 -3.06
CA ALA A 403 5.95 9.32 -4.23
C ALA A 403 6.84 10.05 -5.25
N VAL A 404 7.81 10.87 -4.80
CA VAL A 404 8.83 11.49 -5.66
C VAL A 404 9.71 10.42 -6.31
N GLN A 405 10.21 9.45 -5.54
CA GLN A 405 11.04 8.35 -6.05
C GLN A 405 10.32 7.55 -7.14
N HIS A 406 9.05 7.22 -6.91
CA HIS A 406 8.22 6.51 -7.89
C HIS A 406 7.98 7.33 -9.16
N THR A 407 7.71 8.62 -9.02
CA THR A 407 7.51 9.52 -10.17
C THR A 407 8.80 9.63 -11.00
N GLN A 408 9.97 9.71 -10.35
CA GLN A 408 11.27 9.69 -11.03
C GLN A 408 11.57 8.36 -11.72
N LYS A 409 11.21 7.22 -11.11
CA LYS A 409 11.28 5.89 -11.76
C LYS A 409 10.37 5.86 -13.00
N THR A 410 9.17 6.43 -12.90
CA THR A 410 8.22 6.52 -14.02
C THR A 410 8.77 7.39 -15.16
N ILE A 411 9.40 8.53 -14.86
CA ILE A 411 10.10 9.36 -15.86
C ILE A 411 11.25 8.59 -16.51
N SER A 412 11.98 7.78 -15.75
CA SER A 412 13.09 6.96 -16.29
C SER A 412 12.56 5.88 -17.25
N VAL A 413 11.50 5.18 -16.86
CA VAL A 413 10.78 4.23 -17.74
C VAL A 413 10.31 4.95 -19.00
N LEU A 414 9.68 6.12 -18.88
CA LEU A 414 9.26 6.93 -20.02
C LEU A 414 10.42 7.25 -20.98
N MET A 415 11.61 7.55 -20.46
CA MET A 415 12.79 7.85 -21.27
C MET A 415 13.28 6.63 -22.04
N GLU A 416 13.26 5.44 -21.43
CA GLU A 416 13.53 4.18 -22.15
C GLU A 416 12.57 4.00 -23.33
N ASP A 417 11.32 4.45 -23.17
CA ASP A 417 10.27 4.30 -24.18
C ASP A 417 10.42 5.28 -25.32
N ILE A 418 10.77 6.52 -24.99
CA ILE A 418 11.12 7.54 -25.97
C ILE A 418 12.29 7.04 -26.83
N ASN A 419 13.32 6.45 -26.20
CA ASN A 419 14.45 5.87 -26.91
C ASN A 419 13.99 4.72 -27.83
N PHE A 420 13.18 3.79 -27.33
CA PHE A 420 12.66 2.69 -28.15
C PHE A 420 11.84 3.17 -29.36
N VAL A 421 10.93 4.12 -29.16
CA VAL A 421 10.12 4.68 -30.24
C VAL A 421 11.01 5.40 -31.26
N THR A 422 12.03 6.12 -30.80
CA THR A 422 13.02 6.80 -31.65
C THR A 422 13.83 5.80 -32.48
N GLU A 423 14.29 4.71 -31.88
CA GLU A 423 14.98 3.63 -32.59
C GLU A 423 14.09 3.00 -33.66
N LYS A 424 12.83 2.67 -33.35
CA LYS A 424 11.88 2.14 -34.33
C LYS A 424 11.55 3.13 -35.45
N MET A 425 11.52 4.41 -35.15
CA MET A 425 11.36 5.45 -36.16
C MET A 425 12.57 5.49 -37.10
N ASN A 426 13.79 5.40 -36.57
CA ASN A 426 15.02 5.34 -37.37
C ASN A 426 15.11 4.07 -38.23
N GLU A 427 14.72 2.91 -37.70
CA GLU A 427 14.64 1.65 -38.47
C GLU A 427 13.68 1.79 -39.67
N LEU A 428 12.50 2.39 -39.46
CA LEU A 428 11.52 2.63 -40.53
C LEU A 428 12.05 3.57 -41.62
N ILE A 429 12.78 4.62 -41.24
CA ILE A 429 13.41 5.57 -42.17
C ILE A 429 14.47 4.86 -43.04
N ASN A 430 15.27 3.98 -42.44
CA ASN A 430 16.43 3.38 -43.11
C ASN A 430 16.11 2.13 -43.94
N ASN A 431 15.09 1.35 -43.59
CA ASN A 431 14.88 0.00 -44.15
C ASN A 431 13.73 -0.12 -45.17
N SER A 432 13.06 0.97 -45.52
CA SER A 432 11.76 0.87 -46.20
C SER A 432 11.78 1.42 -47.64
N LEU A 433 11.50 0.56 -48.62
CA LEU A 433 11.49 0.89 -50.06
C LEU A 433 10.17 1.54 -50.54
N ASN A 434 9.11 1.51 -49.73
CA ASN A 434 7.74 1.88 -50.15
C ASN A 434 7.24 3.14 -49.43
N GLN A 435 7.28 4.30 -50.09
CA GLN A 435 7.20 5.62 -49.42
C GLN A 435 5.87 5.90 -48.70
N ASN A 436 4.72 5.48 -49.23
CA ASN A 436 3.41 5.81 -48.63
C ASN A 436 3.13 5.07 -47.31
N GLU A 437 3.45 3.78 -47.22
CA GLU A 437 3.27 2.99 -46.00
C GLU A 437 4.21 3.44 -44.87
N VAL A 438 5.41 3.90 -45.26
CA VAL A 438 6.41 4.47 -44.36
C VAL A 438 5.94 5.77 -43.75
N ILE A 439 5.35 6.68 -44.55
CA ILE A 439 4.82 7.95 -44.06
C ILE A 439 3.75 7.72 -42.99
N HIS A 440 2.81 6.79 -43.21
CA HIS A 440 1.78 6.47 -42.23
C HIS A 440 2.35 5.88 -40.93
N LYS A 441 3.28 4.92 -41.02
CA LYS A 441 3.93 4.32 -39.84
C LYS A 441 4.78 5.35 -39.08
N LEU A 442 5.47 6.25 -39.79
CA LEU A 442 6.25 7.33 -39.18
C LEU A 442 5.36 8.36 -38.50
N ALA A 443 4.24 8.75 -39.11
CA ALA A 443 3.28 9.66 -38.50
C ALA A 443 2.72 9.08 -37.18
N ALA A 444 2.38 7.79 -37.17
CA ALA A 444 1.94 7.09 -35.97
C ALA A 444 3.03 7.09 -34.88
N LYS A 445 4.29 6.80 -35.24
CA LYS A 445 5.42 6.85 -34.28
C LYS A 445 5.73 8.26 -33.78
N GLN A 446 5.57 9.28 -34.62
CA GLN A 446 5.70 10.68 -34.20
C GLN A 446 4.59 11.10 -33.23
N GLN A 447 3.35 10.65 -33.45
CA GLN A 447 2.24 10.86 -32.52
C GLN A 447 2.53 10.20 -31.15
N GLN A 448 3.06 8.97 -31.16
CA GLN A 448 3.49 8.27 -29.94
C GLN A 448 4.52 9.09 -29.17
N LEU A 449 5.59 9.52 -29.85
CA LEU A 449 6.65 10.33 -29.25
C LEU A 449 6.10 11.64 -28.67
N THR A 450 5.18 12.30 -29.38
CA THR A 450 4.55 13.56 -28.93
C THR A 450 3.74 13.34 -27.65
N MET A 451 2.99 12.24 -27.58
CA MET A 451 2.20 11.89 -26.41
C MET A 451 3.09 11.60 -25.20
N LEU A 452 4.13 10.79 -25.38
CA LEU A 452 5.12 10.48 -24.34
C LEU A 452 5.80 11.74 -23.79
N ILE A 453 6.19 12.68 -24.65
CA ILE A 453 6.77 13.96 -24.21
C ILE A 453 5.78 14.79 -23.39
N LYS A 454 4.52 14.88 -23.83
CA LYS A 454 3.47 15.61 -23.08
C LYS A 454 3.20 14.96 -21.73
N SER A 455 3.14 13.64 -21.66
CA SER A 455 2.99 12.88 -20.40
C SER A 455 4.19 13.05 -19.49
N GLY A 456 5.41 13.11 -20.04
CA GLY A 456 6.61 13.45 -19.30
C GLY A 456 6.51 14.80 -18.59
N LYS A 457 5.95 15.81 -19.26
CA LYS A 457 5.69 17.12 -18.64
C LYS A 457 4.67 17.05 -17.49
N HIS A 458 3.64 16.20 -17.60
CA HIS A 458 2.70 15.98 -16.51
C HIS A 458 3.36 15.30 -15.31
N LEU A 459 4.19 14.28 -15.55
CA LEU A 459 4.96 13.61 -14.50
C LEU A 459 5.97 14.56 -13.84
N GLU A 460 6.59 15.44 -14.61
CA GLU A 460 7.51 16.47 -14.11
C GLU A 460 6.79 17.44 -13.16
N ASN A 461 5.61 17.95 -13.57
CA ASN A 461 4.80 18.81 -12.72
C ASN A 461 4.37 18.09 -11.43
N LYS A 462 3.91 16.83 -11.53
CA LYS A 462 3.53 15.99 -10.38
C LYS A 462 4.72 15.79 -9.43
N SER A 463 5.91 15.52 -9.95
CA SER A 463 7.14 15.42 -9.16
C SER A 463 7.46 16.74 -8.45
N ASN A 464 7.30 17.89 -9.13
CA ASN A 464 7.56 19.20 -8.55
C ASN A 464 6.55 19.53 -7.43
N GLU A 465 5.28 19.16 -7.58
CA GLU A 465 4.26 19.32 -6.54
C GLU A 465 4.60 18.49 -5.29
N TYR A 466 4.99 17.23 -5.47
CA TYR A 466 5.39 16.36 -4.36
C TYR A 466 6.64 16.86 -3.64
N GLN A 467 7.65 17.31 -4.40
CA GLN A 467 8.86 17.92 -3.83
C GLN A 467 8.55 19.23 -3.11
N ALA A 468 7.69 20.07 -3.67
CA ALA A 468 7.27 21.31 -3.01
C ALA A 468 6.59 21.01 -1.67
N SER A 469 5.68 20.03 -1.63
CA SER A 469 5.00 19.62 -0.42
C SER A 469 5.95 19.03 0.63
N GLU A 470 6.92 18.22 0.20
CA GLU A 470 7.95 17.67 1.09
C GLU A 470 8.81 18.78 1.70
N LEU A 471 9.30 19.71 0.88
CA LEU A 471 10.14 20.82 1.33
C LEU A 471 9.36 21.80 2.22
N ARG A 472 8.07 22.00 1.96
CA ARG A 472 7.19 22.77 2.86
C ARG A 472 7.09 22.14 4.24
N SER A 473 7.04 20.81 4.35
CA SER A 473 7.06 20.13 5.65
C SER A 473 8.37 20.36 6.44
N LYS A 474 9.46 20.77 5.77
CA LYS A 474 10.74 21.14 6.37
C LYS A 474 10.86 22.63 6.68
N CYS A 475 9.86 23.43 6.33
CA CYS A 475 9.76 24.83 6.68
C CYS A 475 8.70 25.01 7.78
N PRO A 476 8.88 25.95 8.72
CA PRO A 476 7.82 26.25 9.67
C PRO A 476 6.63 26.83 8.91
N ILE A 477 5.47 26.18 9.03
CA ILE A 477 4.19 26.71 8.50
C ILE A 477 3.89 28.02 9.21
N GLU A 478 3.98 28.00 10.54
CA GLU A 478 3.94 29.18 11.41
C GLU A 478 5.35 29.51 11.93
N LEU A 479 5.87 30.65 11.50
CA LEU A 479 7.17 31.18 11.89
C LEU A 479 7.00 32.16 13.05
N ASP A 480 7.55 31.80 14.22
CA ASP A 480 7.75 32.74 15.33
C ASP A 480 8.89 33.72 14.95
N LYS A 481 8.50 34.94 14.55
CA LYS A 481 9.42 35.95 14.02
C LYS A 481 10.50 36.32 15.04
N ALA A 482 10.13 36.43 16.32
CA ALA A 482 11.06 36.85 17.37
C ALA A 482 12.15 35.79 17.62
N SER A 483 11.75 34.52 17.66
CA SER A 483 12.66 33.37 17.82
C SER A 483 13.59 33.25 16.61
N PHE A 484 13.05 33.42 15.40
CA PHE A 484 13.85 33.41 14.17
C PHE A 484 14.91 34.52 14.15
N LEU A 485 14.53 35.76 14.50
CA LEU A 485 15.46 36.89 14.55
C LEU A 485 16.57 36.68 15.60
N GLU A 486 16.27 36.00 16.71
CA GLU A 486 17.26 35.67 17.73
C GLU A 486 18.25 34.60 17.24
N LEU A 487 17.76 33.53 16.59
CA LEU A 487 18.61 32.47 16.00
C LEU A 487 19.51 32.98 14.87
N THR A 488 19.12 34.09 14.25
CA THR A 488 19.87 34.76 13.16
C THR A 488 20.55 36.06 13.60
N SER A 489 20.66 36.31 14.91
CA SER A 489 21.19 37.56 15.46
C SER A 489 22.70 37.77 15.23
N GLU A 490 23.44 36.68 14.97
CA GLU A 490 24.88 36.71 14.66
C GLU A 490 25.15 37.50 13.35
N PRO A 491 26.23 38.31 13.29
CA PRO A 491 26.54 39.12 12.11
C PRO A 491 26.63 38.34 10.79
N SER A 492 27.10 37.08 10.84
CA SER A 492 27.19 36.18 9.69
C SER A 492 25.83 35.68 9.18
N LYS A 493 24.81 35.64 10.05
CA LYS A 493 23.47 35.09 9.78
C LYS A 493 22.41 36.16 9.52
N LYS A 494 22.63 37.42 9.91
CA LYS A 494 21.69 38.54 9.68
C LYS A 494 21.26 38.70 8.22
N LYS A 495 22.17 38.42 7.26
CA LYS A 495 21.88 38.45 5.82
C LYS A 495 20.78 37.46 5.38
N LEU A 496 20.44 36.48 6.22
CA LEU A 496 19.41 35.49 5.94
C LEU A 496 18.00 35.98 6.32
N GLN A 497 17.89 37.04 7.13
CA GLN A 497 16.62 37.49 7.70
C GLN A 497 15.65 38.00 6.63
N GLU A 498 16.10 38.94 5.79
CA GLU A 498 15.27 39.54 4.74
C GLU A 498 14.85 38.52 3.66
N PRO A 499 15.74 37.68 3.11
CA PRO A 499 15.35 36.62 2.16
C PRO A 499 14.31 35.66 2.74
N VAL A 500 14.48 35.19 3.97
CA VAL A 500 13.53 34.26 4.61
C VAL A 500 12.19 34.95 4.85
N LEU A 501 12.17 36.10 5.52
CA LEU A 501 10.93 36.80 5.88
C LEU A 501 10.13 37.27 4.66
N SER A 502 10.77 37.48 3.50
CA SER A 502 10.07 37.84 2.26
C SER A 502 9.09 36.76 1.76
N HIS A 503 9.28 35.51 2.19
CA HIS A 503 8.43 34.36 1.84
C HIS A 503 7.38 34.04 2.91
N TYR A 504 7.27 34.86 3.96
CA TYR A 504 6.28 34.74 5.00
C TYR A 504 5.35 35.95 5.00
N GLU A 505 4.10 35.76 5.42
CA GLU A 505 3.08 36.82 5.50
C GLU A 505 2.32 36.79 6.82
N CYS A 506 1.72 37.90 7.19
CA CYS A 506 0.84 37.97 8.35
C CYS A 506 -0.59 37.67 7.88
N GLU A 507 -1.18 36.59 8.37
CA GLU A 507 -2.61 36.36 8.16
C GLU A 507 -3.47 37.33 9.00
N GLU A 508 -4.60 37.76 8.45
CA GLU A 508 -5.55 38.62 9.15
C GLU A 508 -6.17 37.84 10.33
N GLY A 509 -5.81 38.23 11.57
CA GLY A 509 -6.29 37.59 12.81
C GLY A 509 -5.28 36.70 13.54
N ALA A 510 -4.06 36.53 13.01
CA ALA A 510 -2.99 35.79 13.68
C ALA A 510 -2.41 36.53 14.90
N GLU A 511 -1.84 35.79 15.86
CA GLU A 511 -1.14 36.37 17.01
C GLU A 511 -0.01 37.32 16.55
N GLU A 512 0.11 38.47 17.20
CA GLU A 512 1.08 39.52 16.86
C GLU A 512 2.53 38.96 16.93
N GLY A 513 3.15 38.72 15.76
CA GLY A 513 4.51 38.21 15.65
C GLY A 513 4.66 36.78 15.10
N VAL A 514 3.56 36.10 14.78
CA VAL A 514 3.57 34.82 14.03
C VAL A 514 3.33 35.12 12.55
N LEU A 515 4.13 34.52 11.67
CA LEU A 515 4.01 34.65 10.22
C LEU A 515 3.74 33.29 9.56
N THR A 516 2.93 33.26 8.51
CA THR A 516 2.59 32.04 7.77
C THR A 516 3.38 31.96 6.46
N LEU A 517 3.85 30.78 6.07
CA LEU A 517 4.54 30.59 4.79
C LEU A 517 3.59 30.87 3.62
N LYS A 518 4.03 31.73 2.67
CA LYS A 518 3.23 32.09 1.50
C LYS A 518 2.89 30.88 0.63
N GLN A 519 1.71 30.90 0.03
CA GLN A 519 1.36 29.95 -1.02
C GLN A 519 2.12 30.24 -2.33
N GLY A 520 2.43 29.20 -3.10
CA GLY A 520 3.07 29.32 -4.42
C GLY A 520 4.59 29.56 -4.42
N VAL A 521 5.29 29.34 -3.31
CA VAL A 521 6.77 29.42 -3.26
C VAL A 521 7.39 28.33 -4.14
N SER A 522 8.39 28.69 -4.97
CA SER A 522 9.05 27.75 -5.89
C SER A 522 9.81 26.64 -5.14
N VAL A 523 9.92 25.44 -5.73
CA VAL A 523 10.68 24.30 -5.17
C VAL A 523 12.11 24.71 -4.79
N LYS A 524 12.80 25.42 -5.68
CA LYS A 524 14.17 25.91 -5.43
C LYS A 524 14.25 26.86 -4.23
N THR A 525 13.26 27.72 -4.05
CA THR A 525 13.19 28.63 -2.91
C THR A 525 12.89 27.86 -1.63
N LEU A 526 11.95 26.91 -1.66
CA LEU A 526 11.64 26.05 -0.52
C LEU A 526 12.85 25.23 -0.08
N GLU A 527 13.66 24.73 -1.02
CA GLU A 527 14.92 24.04 -0.74
C GLU A 527 15.90 24.93 0.00
N GLN A 528 16.08 26.18 -0.46
CA GLN A 528 16.92 27.16 0.21
C GLN A 528 16.41 27.49 1.63
N LEU A 529 15.09 27.67 1.79
CA LEU A 529 14.48 27.91 3.10
C LEU A 529 14.70 26.74 4.05
N ALA A 530 14.45 25.50 3.58
CA ALA A 530 14.65 24.29 4.38
C ALA A 530 16.11 24.15 4.84
N GLN A 531 17.08 24.35 3.95
CA GLN A 531 18.52 24.35 4.29
C GLN A 531 18.86 25.44 5.32
N ILE A 532 18.27 26.63 5.21
CA ILE A 532 18.47 27.71 6.18
C ILE A 532 17.91 27.30 7.55
N PHE A 533 16.69 26.79 7.62
CA PHE A 533 16.05 26.38 8.88
C PHE A 533 16.78 25.22 9.57
N GLU A 534 17.30 24.27 8.80
CA GLU A 534 18.16 23.21 9.30
C GLU A 534 19.49 23.77 9.84
N ALA A 535 20.17 24.62 9.07
CA ALA A 535 21.48 25.17 9.44
C ALA A 535 21.42 26.08 10.68
N ILE A 536 20.32 26.81 10.89
CA ILE A 536 20.13 27.63 12.10
C ILE A 536 19.57 26.82 13.28
N GLY A 537 19.27 25.52 13.07
CA GLY A 537 18.71 24.64 14.10
C GLY A 537 17.36 25.13 14.62
N TYR A 538 16.51 25.68 13.75
CA TYR A 538 15.21 26.26 14.15
C TYR A 538 14.31 25.25 14.87
N PHE A 539 14.37 24.00 14.43
CA PHE A 539 13.62 22.87 14.98
C PHE A 539 14.34 22.16 16.13
N ASP A 540 15.56 22.58 16.49
CA ASP A 540 16.25 22.08 17.67
C ASP A 540 15.65 22.73 18.93
N MET A 541 15.12 21.90 19.83
CA MET A 541 14.43 22.37 21.04
C MET A 541 15.33 23.22 21.93
N SER A 542 16.62 22.89 22.06
CA SER A 542 17.56 23.64 22.91
C SER A 542 17.82 25.04 22.36
N ASN A 543 17.99 25.13 21.04
CA ASN A 543 18.16 26.40 20.34
C ASN A 543 16.89 27.24 20.41
N MET A 544 15.72 26.62 20.19
CA MET A 544 14.43 27.32 20.15
C MET A 544 13.99 27.84 21.53
N LEU A 545 14.16 27.04 22.61
CA LEU A 545 13.96 27.50 24.00
C LEU A 545 14.91 28.65 24.38
N GLY A 546 16.19 28.53 23.99
CA GLY A 546 17.18 29.59 24.19
C GLY A 546 16.82 30.88 23.45
N ALA A 547 16.31 30.77 22.22
CA ALA A 547 15.89 31.90 21.41
C ALA A 547 14.65 32.59 22.00
N LYS A 548 13.60 31.83 22.36
CA LYS A 548 12.38 32.37 22.97
C LYS A 548 12.64 33.09 24.29
N SER A 549 13.46 32.51 25.16
CA SER A 549 13.78 33.13 26.46
C SER A 549 14.53 34.46 26.29
N LYS A 550 15.48 34.55 25.35
CA LYS A 550 16.17 35.80 25.03
C LYS A 550 15.26 36.83 24.37
N ALA A 551 14.39 36.41 23.46
CA ALA A 551 13.41 37.28 22.81
C ALA A 551 12.44 37.90 23.81
N LEU A 552 11.89 37.09 24.73
CA LEU A 552 11.02 37.55 25.82
C LEU A 552 11.76 38.52 26.77
N GLY A 553 13.01 38.20 27.13
CA GLY A 553 13.84 39.08 27.95
C GLY A 553 14.08 40.45 27.32
N LYS A 554 14.37 40.50 26.01
CA LYS A 554 14.54 41.76 25.26
C LYS A 554 13.24 42.55 25.16
N ALA A 555 12.11 41.90 24.94
CA ALA A 555 10.80 42.56 24.89
C ALA A 555 10.40 43.17 26.25
N ALA A 556 10.67 42.46 27.36
CA ALA A 556 10.42 42.96 28.71
C ALA A 556 11.32 44.15 29.07
N LEU A 557 12.61 44.10 28.71
CA LEU A 557 13.54 45.22 28.89
C LEU A 557 13.16 46.43 28.04
N GLY A 558 12.71 46.21 26.80
CA GLY A 558 12.22 47.28 25.93
C GLY A 558 11.00 48.01 26.50
N LYS A 559 10.04 47.28 27.09
CA LYS A 559 8.87 47.87 27.77
C LYS A 559 9.19 48.58 29.10
N LEU A 560 10.30 48.25 29.74
CA LEU A 560 10.78 48.91 30.97
C LEU A 560 11.56 50.21 30.67
N LEU A 561 12.04 50.37 29.44
CA LEU A 561 12.83 51.52 28.98
C LEU A 561 12.03 52.51 28.12
N SER A 562 10.79 52.16 27.77
CA SER A 562 9.76 53.00 27.13
C SER A 562 8.79 53.55 28.17
#